data_AF-M7AFC2-F1
#
_entry.id   AF-M7AFC2-F1
#
_cell.length_a   1.000
_cell.length_b   1.000
_cell.length_c   1.000
_cell.angle_alpha   90.00
_cell.angle_beta   90.00
_cell.angle_gamma   90.00
#
_symmetry.space_group_name_H-M   'P 1'
#
loop_
_entity.id
_entity.type
_entity.pdbx_description
1 polymer ?
#
loop_
_entity_poly.entity_id
_entity_poly.type
_entity_poly.pdbx_seq_one_letter_code
_entity_poly.pdbx_strand_id
1 'polypeptide(L)'
;MSETGLNAPGLAKITGVVPGTVYNYLNPFSDRQIGFDFAYGLLKALGYNPFWLVFGEGEHRFPPEVMKQLTENKDTNFDHFEAADRDRFLRKRIEKAGIEDIIEMLLEMKRSEIRAIRAILQKKSPPIDDRRVEHIVLPDSP
;
A
#
# COMPACT_ATOMS: atom_id res chain seq x y z
N MET A 1 14.37 -0.83 12.25
CA MET A 1 14.73 -2.02 11.43
C MET A 1 16.18 -2.47 11.60
N SER A 2 16.97 -1.85 12.48
CA SER A 2 18.36 -2.22 12.75
C SER A 2 18.54 -3.70 13.13
N GLU A 3 17.51 -4.28 13.76
CA GLU A 3 17.43 -5.71 14.12
C GLU A 3 17.52 -6.68 12.92
N THR A 4 17.21 -6.24 11.71
CA THR A 4 17.29 -7.08 10.50
C THR A 4 18.71 -7.20 9.96
N GLY A 5 19.63 -6.31 10.36
CA GLY A 5 20.96 -6.18 9.77
C GLY A 5 20.95 -5.69 8.30
N LEU A 6 19.78 -5.39 7.73
CA LEU A 6 19.66 -4.96 6.34
C LEU A 6 19.81 -3.45 6.21
N ASN A 7 20.61 -3.02 5.22
CA ASN A 7 20.68 -1.63 4.78
C ASN A 7 19.60 -1.34 3.73
N ALA A 8 19.48 -0.07 3.29
CA ALA A 8 18.44 0.34 2.36
C ALA A 8 18.42 -0.48 1.04
N PRO A 9 19.56 -0.80 0.41
CA PRO A 9 19.60 -1.73 -0.72
C PRO A 9 19.10 -3.14 -0.41
N GLY A 10 19.44 -3.68 0.77
CA GLY A 10 18.97 -4.99 1.21
C GLY A 10 17.44 -5.04 1.37
N LEU A 11 16.88 -4.01 2.02
CA LEU A 11 15.44 -3.84 2.18
C LEU A 11 14.75 -3.69 0.81
N ALA A 12 15.29 -2.84 -0.06
CA ALA A 12 14.79 -2.65 -1.43
C ALA A 12 14.71 -3.96 -2.22
N LYS A 13 15.74 -4.81 -2.10
CA LYS A 13 15.80 -6.11 -2.77
C LYS A 13 14.68 -7.05 -2.31
N ILE A 14 14.44 -7.15 -1.00
CA ILE A 14 13.44 -8.09 -0.47
C ILE A 14 12.00 -7.60 -0.64
N THR A 15 11.78 -6.28 -0.73
CA THR A 15 10.44 -5.70 -0.90
C THR A 15 10.10 -5.35 -2.34
N GLY A 16 11.06 -5.45 -3.28
CA GLY A 16 10.85 -5.12 -4.69
C GLY A 16 10.69 -3.62 -4.97
N VAL A 17 11.04 -2.73 -4.04
CA VAL A 17 11.00 -1.28 -4.25
C VAL A 17 12.39 -0.75 -4.60
N VAL A 18 12.47 0.41 -5.24
CA VAL A 18 13.77 1.03 -5.55
C VAL A 18 14.48 1.54 -4.28
N PRO A 19 15.82 1.43 -4.18
CA PRO A 19 16.57 1.87 -2.99
C PRO A 19 16.30 3.32 -2.57
N GLY A 20 16.17 4.24 -3.54
CA GLY A 20 15.87 5.65 -3.25
C GLY A 20 14.55 5.84 -2.50
N THR A 21 13.55 4.98 -2.73
CA THR A 21 12.30 4.99 -1.96
C THR A 21 12.53 4.58 -0.52
N VAL A 22 13.34 3.54 -0.28
CA VAL A 22 13.69 3.10 1.08
C VAL A 22 14.46 4.16 1.84
N TYR A 23 15.41 4.85 1.19
CA TYR A 23 16.14 5.95 1.82
C TYR A 23 15.21 7.08 2.29
N ASN A 24 14.16 7.39 1.52
CA ASN A 24 13.17 8.36 1.96
C ASN A 24 12.38 7.86 3.18
N TYR A 25 11.99 6.59 3.23
CA TYR A 25 11.30 6.01 4.40
C TYR A 25 12.16 5.99 5.66
N LEU A 26 13.47 5.78 5.53
CA LEU A 26 14.39 5.74 6.66
C LEU A 26 14.88 7.13 7.09
N ASN A 27 14.63 8.17 6.29
CA ASN A 27 15.03 9.53 6.60
C ASN A 27 14.06 10.15 7.62
N PRO A 28 14.51 10.50 8.84
CA PRO A 28 13.63 11.09 9.86
C PRO A 28 13.09 12.47 9.48
N PHE A 29 13.69 13.13 8.47
CA PHE A 29 13.24 14.42 7.95
C PHE A 29 12.29 14.29 6.76
N SER A 30 11.99 13.08 6.30
CA SER A 30 11.03 12.86 5.23
C SER A 30 9.62 12.75 5.79
N ASP A 31 8.68 13.46 5.16
CA ASP A 31 7.24 13.32 5.36
C ASP A 31 6.65 12.15 4.54
N ARG A 32 7.49 11.42 3.80
CA ARG A 32 7.04 10.39 2.88
C ARG A 32 6.47 9.22 3.66
N GLN A 33 5.15 9.06 3.58
CA GLN A 33 4.45 7.92 4.16
C GLN A 33 4.95 6.60 3.55
N ILE A 34 5.17 5.60 4.40
CA ILE A 34 5.50 4.24 3.97
C ILE A 34 4.38 3.71 3.08
N GLY A 35 4.74 3.24 1.89
CA GLY A 35 3.82 2.68 0.92
C GLY A 35 3.40 1.25 1.27
N PHE A 36 2.18 0.89 0.88
CA PHE A 36 1.64 -0.46 1.05
C PHE A 36 2.57 -1.54 0.47
N ASP A 37 3.08 -1.34 -0.75
CA ASP A 37 3.92 -2.32 -1.45
C ASP A 37 5.21 -2.65 -0.66
N PHE A 38 5.83 -1.63 -0.05
CA PHE A 38 6.99 -1.84 0.82
C PHE A 38 6.63 -2.59 2.11
N ALA A 39 5.55 -2.17 2.76
CA ALA A 39 5.10 -2.78 4.01
C ALA A 39 4.70 -4.25 3.83
N TYR A 40 4.01 -4.56 2.72
CA TYR A 40 3.60 -5.92 2.38
C TYR A 40 4.76 -6.79 1.89
N GLY A 41 5.75 -6.19 1.21
CA GLY A 41 7.02 -6.86 0.93
C GLY A 41 7.75 -7.30 2.20
N LEU A 42 7.73 -6.48 3.25
CA LEU A 42 8.31 -6.84 4.55
C LEU A 42 7.51 -7.89 5.31
N LEU A 43 6.19 -7.93 5.14
CA LEU A 43 5.37 -9.04 5.62
C LEU A 43 5.81 -10.35 4.95
N LYS A 44 5.83 -10.38 3.61
CA LYS A 44 6.18 -11.56 2.81
C LYS A 44 7.60 -12.07 3.13
N ALA A 45 8.56 -11.16 3.30
CA ALA A 45 9.97 -11.53 3.49
C ALA A 45 10.36 -11.79 4.96
N LEU A 46 9.79 -11.05 5.91
CA LEU A 46 10.28 -10.99 7.30
C LEU A 46 9.15 -11.11 8.35
N GLY A 47 7.88 -11.17 7.94
CA GLY A 47 6.73 -11.31 8.85
C GLY A 47 6.34 -10.03 9.61
N TYR A 48 6.83 -8.86 9.19
CA TYR A 48 6.41 -7.59 9.79
C TYR A 48 4.96 -7.28 9.48
N ASN A 49 4.26 -6.70 10.45
CA ASN A 49 2.88 -6.27 10.27
C ASN A 49 2.79 -4.97 9.45
N PRO A 50 2.12 -4.95 8.29
CA PRO A 50 1.98 -3.75 7.48
C PRO A 50 1.26 -2.60 8.20
N PHE A 51 0.25 -2.88 9.04
CA PHE A 51 -0.51 -1.84 9.75
C PHE A 51 0.38 -1.08 10.75
N TRP A 52 1.20 -1.81 11.48
CA TRP A 52 2.15 -1.22 12.39
C TRP A 52 3.15 -0.34 11.62
N LEU A 53 3.68 -0.84 10.51
CA LEU A 53 4.63 -0.09 9.68
C LEU A 53 4.06 1.23 9.14
N VAL A 54 2.80 1.25 8.71
CA VAL A 54 2.24 2.43 8.01
C VAL A 54 1.46 3.38 8.92
N PHE A 55 0.82 2.86 9.96
CA PHE A 55 -0.05 3.63 10.84
C PHE A 55 0.43 3.69 12.29
N GLY A 56 1.38 2.83 12.69
CA GLY A 56 1.81 2.70 14.09
C GLY A 56 0.82 1.92 14.95
N GLU A 57 -0.11 1.18 14.34
CA GLU A 57 -1.18 0.45 15.01
C GLU A 57 -0.94 -1.07 14.97
N GLY A 58 -1.23 -1.75 16.08
CA GLY A 58 -1.12 -3.21 16.19
C GLY A 58 0.28 -3.73 16.52
N GLU A 59 0.42 -5.06 16.51
CA GLU A 59 1.68 -5.73 16.84
C GLU A 59 2.75 -5.53 15.76
N HIS A 60 4.02 -5.55 16.14
CA HIS A 60 5.15 -5.32 15.20
C HIS A 60 5.28 -6.43 14.14
N ARG A 61 4.95 -7.67 14.50
CA ARG A 61 5.04 -8.86 13.65
C ARG A 61 3.80 -9.70 13.79
N PHE A 62 3.48 -10.47 12.76
CA PHE A 62 2.44 -11.48 12.87
C PHE A 62 2.92 -12.66 13.73
N PRO A 63 2.03 -13.27 14.53
CA PRO A 63 2.34 -14.52 15.22
C PRO A 63 2.80 -15.61 14.22
N PRO A 64 3.78 -16.45 14.59
CA PRO A 64 4.28 -17.52 13.73
C PRO A 64 3.19 -18.45 13.19
N GLU A 65 2.17 -18.71 14.00
CA GLU A 65 1.02 -19.56 13.64
C GLU A 65 0.18 -18.93 12.53
N VAL A 66 0.01 -17.60 12.55
CA VAL A 66 -0.69 -16.86 11.50
C VAL A 66 0.15 -16.81 10.23
N MET A 67 1.46 -16.60 10.37
CA MET A 67 2.40 -16.67 9.23
C MET A 67 2.40 -18.04 8.57
N LYS A 68 2.28 -19.12 9.35
CA LYS A 68 2.18 -20.49 8.86
C LYS A 68 0.88 -20.71 8.07
N GLN A 69 -0.24 -20.18 8.54
CA GLN A 69 -1.52 -20.24 7.82
C GLN A 69 -1.46 -19.50 6.47
N LEU A 70 -0.84 -18.32 6.42
CA LEU A 70 -0.69 -17.51 5.21
C LEU A 70 0.29 -18.11 4.17
N THR A 71 1.17 -19.00 4.60
CA THR A 71 2.19 -19.62 3.74
C THR A 71 1.82 -21.03 3.28
N GLU A 72 1.11 -21.81 4.11
CA GLU A 72 0.82 -23.23 3.85
C GLU A 72 -0.59 -23.47 3.29
N ASN A 73 -1.51 -22.51 3.41
CA ASN A 73 -2.87 -22.69 2.90
C ASN A 73 -2.96 -22.32 1.42
N LYS A 74 -3.33 -23.28 0.57
CA LYS A 74 -3.48 -23.09 -0.89
C LYS A 74 -4.56 -22.06 -1.25
N ASP A 75 -5.56 -21.89 -0.39
CA ASP A 75 -6.68 -20.97 -0.58
C ASP A 75 -6.48 -19.61 0.13
N THR A 76 -5.43 -19.48 0.95
CA THR A 76 -5.07 -18.24 1.66
C THR A 76 -3.60 -17.90 1.39
N ASN A 77 -3.26 -17.71 0.12
CA ASN A 77 -1.96 -17.17 -0.23
C ASN A 77 -1.88 -15.67 0.12
N PHE A 78 -0.67 -15.15 0.22
CA PHE A 78 -0.47 -13.72 0.49
C PHE A 78 -1.16 -12.79 -0.52
N ASP A 79 -1.42 -13.22 -1.75
CA ASP A 79 -2.02 -12.34 -2.77
C ASP A 79 -3.51 -12.12 -2.51
N HIS A 80 -4.23 -13.14 -2.01
CA HIS A 80 -5.62 -12.99 -1.58
C HIS A 80 -5.72 -12.10 -0.34
N PHE A 81 -4.81 -12.31 0.63
CA PHE A 81 -4.73 -11.45 1.81
C PHE A 81 -4.37 -10.01 1.42
N GLU A 82 -3.51 -9.82 0.43
CA GLU A 82 -3.05 -8.50 -0.03
C GLU A 82 -4.20 -7.67 -0.59
N ALA A 83 -5.06 -8.28 -1.41
CA ALA A 83 -6.20 -7.60 -2.01
C ALA A 83 -7.18 -7.08 -0.95
N ALA A 84 -7.57 -7.93 0.00
CA ALA A 84 -8.47 -7.54 1.09
C ALA A 84 -7.84 -6.47 2.00
N ASP A 85 -6.55 -6.60 2.30
CA ASP A 85 -5.85 -5.66 3.18
C ASP A 85 -5.63 -4.29 2.50
N ARG A 86 -5.48 -4.27 1.17
CA ARG A 86 -5.36 -3.03 0.39
C ARG A 86 -6.60 -2.13 0.52
N ASP A 87 -7.79 -2.71 0.50
CA ASP A 87 -9.05 -1.97 0.71
C ASP A 87 -9.12 -1.38 2.13
N ARG A 88 -8.71 -2.17 3.13
CA ARG A 88 -8.64 -1.72 4.52
C ARG A 88 -7.64 -0.55 4.68
N PHE A 89 -6.49 -0.64 4.02
CA PHE A 89 -5.51 0.44 3.96
C PHE A 89 -6.05 1.72 3.33
N LEU A 90 -6.75 1.60 2.20
CA LEU A 90 -7.35 2.75 1.53
C LEU A 90 -8.33 3.47 2.46
N ARG A 91 -9.24 2.71 3.10
CA ARG A 91 -10.19 3.27 4.07
C ARG A 91 -9.49 3.99 5.22
N LYS A 92 -8.46 3.37 5.82
CA LYS A 92 -7.72 4.00 6.93
C LYS A 92 -6.97 5.26 6.51
N ARG A 93 -6.47 5.32 5.27
CA ARG A 93 -5.84 6.53 4.72
C ARG A 93 -6.84 7.66 4.51
N ILE A 94 -8.05 7.33 4.06
CA ILE A 94 -9.15 8.29 3.94
C ILE A 94 -9.49 8.85 5.33
N GLU A 95 -9.71 7.98 6.31
CA GLU A 95 -10.00 8.34 7.70
C GLU A 95 -8.95 9.25 8.31
N LYS A 96 -7.67 8.89 8.18
CA LYS A 96 -6.58 9.71 8.71
C LYS A 96 -6.44 11.07 8.00
N ALA A 97 -6.83 11.15 6.73
CA ALA A 97 -6.81 12.39 5.98
C ALA A 97 -8.03 13.28 6.28
N GLY A 98 -9.13 12.72 6.81
CA GLY A 98 -10.36 13.44 7.10
C GLY A 98 -11.00 14.03 5.84
N ILE A 99 -11.07 13.24 4.77
CA ILE A 99 -11.54 13.65 3.44
C ILE A 99 -12.77 12.87 2.97
N GLU A 100 -13.46 12.18 3.87
CA GLU A 100 -14.64 11.38 3.58
C GLU A 100 -15.73 12.19 2.87
N ASP A 101 -15.99 13.39 3.36
CA ASP A 101 -16.95 14.35 2.80
C ASP A 101 -16.61 14.73 1.35
N ILE A 102 -15.33 14.93 1.06
CA ILE A 102 -14.83 15.20 -0.28
C ILE A 102 -15.05 13.99 -1.19
N ILE A 103 -14.82 12.77 -0.69
CA ILE A 103 -15.01 11.54 -1.46
C ILE A 103 -16.49 11.32 -1.75
N GLU A 104 -17.37 11.49 -0.77
CA GLU A 104 -18.82 11.43 -0.95
C GLU A 104 -19.27 12.43 -2.01
N MET A 105 -18.80 13.68 -1.93
CA MET A 105 -19.07 14.68 -2.96
C MET A 105 -18.61 14.20 -4.34
N LEU A 106 -17.40 13.66 -4.48
CA LEU A 106 -16.88 13.18 -5.76
C LEU A 106 -17.70 12.02 -6.34
N LEU A 107 -18.32 11.18 -5.52
CA LEU A 107 -19.16 10.06 -5.96
C LEU A 107 -20.49 10.52 -6.56
N GLU A 108 -21.04 11.63 -6.06
CA GLU A 108 -22.29 12.24 -6.55
C GLU A 108 -22.10 13.09 -7.82
N MET A 109 -20.86 13.41 -8.19
CA MET A 109 -20.55 14.26 -9.34
C MET A 109 -20.72 13.55 -10.69
N LYS A 110 -20.98 14.34 -11.75
CA LYS A 110 -21.03 13.81 -13.11
C LYS A 110 -19.64 13.39 -13.57
N ARG A 111 -19.57 12.34 -14.40
CA ARG A 111 -18.31 11.86 -15.01
C ARG A 111 -17.53 12.94 -15.76
N SER A 112 -18.19 13.96 -16.33
CA SER A 112 -17.54 15.09 -16.99
C SER A 112 -16.79 15.99 -16.00
N GLU A 113 -17.37 16.22 -14.82
CA GLU A 113 -16.81 17.07 -13.77
C GLU A 113 -15.63 16.37 -13.09
N ILE A 114 -15.76 15.07 -12.80
CA ILE A 114 -14.67 14.23 -12.30
C ILE A 114 -13.47 14.26 -13.25
N ARG A 115 -13.71 14.20 -14.58
CA ARG A 115 -12.64 14.30 -15.58
C ARG A 115 -11.94 15.66 -15.56
N ALA A 116 -12.68 16.74 -15.42
CA ALA A 116 -12.12 18.08 -15.32
C ALA A 116 -11.26 18.23 -14.06
N ILE A 117 -11.76 17.79 -12.91
CA ILE A 117 -11.01 17.80 -11.63
C ILE A 117 -9.73 16.97 -11.76
N ARG A 118 -9.80 15.76 -12.33
CA ARG A 118 -8.63 14.90 -12.55
C ARG A 118 -7.54 15.61 -13.37
N ALA A 119 -7.92 16.25 -14.47
CA ALA A 119 -6.98 16.97 -15.33
C ALA A 119 -6.30 18.16 -14.60
N ILE A 120 -7.03 18.84 -13.71
CA ILE A 120 -6.48 19.93 -12.89
C ILE A 120 -5.50 19.38 -11.85
N LEU A 121 -5.87 18.31 -11.14
CA LEU A 121 -5.03 17.71 -10.10
C LEU A 121 -3.75 17.08 -10.66
N GLN A 122 -3.82 16.44 -11.83
CA GLN A 122 -2.66 15.86 -12.52
C GLN A 122 -1.60 16.90 -12.91
N LYS A 123 -2.00 18.17 -13.14
CA LYS A 123 -1.04 19.26 -13.41
C LYS A 123 -0.30 19.72 -12.15
N LYS A 124 -0.86 19.48 -10.96
CA LYS A 124 -0.36 19.99 -9.67
C LYS A 124 0.28 18.92 -8.80
N SER A 125 0.02 17.64 -9.08
CA SER A 125 0.50 16.51 -8.29
C SER A 125 1.53 15.71 -9.10
N PRO A 126 2.53 15.08 -8.45
CA PRO A 126 3.41 14.14 -9.15
C PRO A 126 2.58 13.00 -9.76
N PRO A 127 3.01 12.43 -10.90
CA PRO A 127 2.28 11.36 -11.57
C PRO A 127 2.05 10.20 -10.59
N ILE A 128 0.78 9.80 -10.44
CA ILE A 128 0.42 8.57 -9.76
C ILE A 128 0.89 7.43 -10.68
N ASP A 129 1.72 6.52 -10.17
CA ASP A 129 2.20 5.36 -10.94
C ASP A 129 1.01 4.53 -11.44
N ASP A 130 0.75 4.65 -12.75
CA ASP A 130 -0.47 4.18 -13.44
C ASP A 130 -0.51 2.65 -13.60
N ARG A 131 0.56 1.93 -13.20
CA ARG A 131 0.59 0.45 -13.16
C ARG A 131 -0.44 -0.16 -12.21
N ARG A 132 -1.16 0.65 -11.44
CA ARG A 132 -2.24 0.23 -10.53
C ARG A 132 -3.60 0.00 -11.19
N VAL A 133 -3.80 0.46 -12.43
CA VAL A 133 -5.13 0.46 -13.09
C VAL A 133 -5.31 -0.69 -14.09
N GLU A 134 -4.24 -1.36 -14.51
CA GLU A 134 -4.30 -2.38 -15.57
C GLU A 134 -4.87 -3.74 -15.14
N HIS A 135 -5.14 -3.98 -13.85
CA HIS A 135 -5.65 -5.28 -13.37
C HIS A 135 -7.18 -5.39 -13.24
N ILE A 136 -7.95 -4.40 -13.71
CA ILE A 136 -9.41 -4.52 -13.83
C ILE A 136 -9.82 -4.44 -15.31
N VAL A 137 -9.28 -5.36 -16.11
CA VAL A 137 -9.96 -5.78 -17.33
C VAL A 137 -10.58 -7.13 -17.01
N LEU A 138 -11.88 -7.11 -16.70
CA LEU A 138 -12.69 -8.33 -16.71
C LEU A 138 -12.57 -8.92 -18.13
N PRO A 139 -12.20 -10.19 -18.29
CA PRO A 139 -12.26 -10.80 -19.61
C PRO A 139 -13.73 -10.82 -20.04
N ASP A 140 -14.00 -10.23 -21.20
CA ASP A 140 -15.27 -10.41 -21.90
C ASP A 140 -15.53 -11.92 -22.00
N SER A 141 -16.60 -12.36 -21.34
CA SER A 141 -17.04 -13.74 -21.38
C SER A 141 -17.63 -14.04 -22.76
N PRO A 142 -17.16 -15.08 -23.48
CA PRO A 142 -17.95 -15.69 -24.54
C PRO A 142 -19.10 -16.52 -23.97
#